data_AF-A0A3E2JPF2-F1
#
_entry.id   AF-A0A3E2JPF2-F1
#
_cell.length_a   1.000
_cell.length_b   1.000
_cell.length_c   1.000
_cell.angle_alpha   90.00
_cell.angle_beta   90.00
_cell.angle_gamma   90.00
#
_symmetry.space_group_name_H-M   'P 1'
#
loop_
_entity.id
_entity.type
_entity.pdbx_description
1 polymer ?
#
loop_
_entity_poly.entity_id
_entity_poly.type
_entity_poly.pdbx_seq_one_letter_code
_entity_poly.pdbx_strand_id
1 'polypeptide(L)'
;MSQQHRDKLFNRQTRAFSEGTVEYINHQWIFFDNETDEASSFEDYLQRDIEVFRGNRWRKGCIEENGAVKHNNQLIHLQDGEQIRIRKQLIYSFERLLDELNNDSFFQFVTTLNSLDFSVYDCIYSYNQLTFLRETATQSGVNFFVFDNGLLLCSVQHHFCYSENEHDRFEFTLNTGKRIVIEKLNSQPS
;
A
#
# COMPACT_ATOMS: atom_id res chain seq x y z
N MET A 1 13.66 -0.19 16.60
CA MET A 1 12.38 0.49 16.29
C MET A 1 11.21 -0.46 16.59
N SER A 2 10.07 0.02 17.12
CA SER A 2 8.95 -0.84 17.53
C SER A 2 7.88 -1.00 16.43
N GLN A 3 7.11 -2.09 16.48
CA GLN A 3 5.99 -2.37 15.58
C GLN A 3 5.01 -1.18 15.44
N GLN A 4 4.78 -0.44 16.53
CA GLN A 4 3.92 0.75 16.55
C GLN A 4 4.36 1.86 15.58
N HIS A 5 5.66 1.97 15.27
CA HIS A 5 6.15 2.94 14.29
C HIS A 5 5.90 2.48 12.86
N ARG A 6 5.97 1.18 12.59
CA ARG A 6 5.61 0.61 11.28
C ARG A 6 4.13 0.82 11.00
N ASP A 7 3.28 0.49 11.97
CA ASP A 7 1.82 0.65 11.86
C ASP A 7 1.44 2.12 11.62
N LYS A 8 2.13 3.07 12.27
CA LYS A 8 1.94 4.50 12.01
C LYS A 8 2.29 4.89 10.57
N LEU A 9 3.39 4.37 10.03
CA LEU A 9 3.79 4.65 8.65
C LEU A 9 2.82 4.06 7.64
N PHE A 10 2.32 2.85 7.87
CA PHE A 10 1.27 2.26 7.02
C PHE A 10 -0.05 3.02 7.08
N ASN A 11 -0.46 3.44 8.27
CA ASN A 11 -1.77 4.07 8.49
C ASN A 11 -1.82 5.55 8.10
N ARG A 12 -0.68 6.23 7.94
CA ARG A 12 -0.58 7.67 7.64
C ARG A 12 -0.20 7.97 6.20
N GLN A 13 -0.28 6.98 5.31
CA GLN A 13 -0.06 7.18 3.88
C GLN A 13 -1.19 8.03 3.30
N THR A 14 -0.84 9.18 2.71
CA THR A 14 -1.80 10.15 2.16
C THR A 14 -2.61 9.59 0.99
N ARG A 15 -2.03 8.62 0.26
CA ARG A 15 -2.61 7.98 -0.93
C ARG A 15 -3.08 6.55 -0.65
N ALA A 16 -3.48 6.25 0.59
CA ALA A 16 -3.92 4.91 1.02
C ALA A 16 -5.34 4.54 0.60
N PHE A 17 -6.11 5.49 0.07
CA PHE A 17 -7.52 5.31 -0.24
C PHE A 17 -7.80 5.72 -1.67
N SER A 18 -8.71 5.00 -2.32
CA SER A 18 -9.44 5.46 -3.50
C SER A 18 -10.66 6.22 -3.01
N GLU A 19 -10.77 7.51 -3.35
CA GLU A 19 -11.93 8.33 -2.97
C GLU A 19 -12.93 8.39 -4.13
N GLY A 20 -14.21 8.41 -3.82
CA GLY A 20 -15.24 8.35 -4.84
C GLY A 20 -16.66 8.51 -4.29
N THR A 21 -17.63 8.22 -5.15
CA THR A 21 -19.04 8.28 -4.82
C THR A 21 -19.68 6.92 -5.07
N VAL A 22 -20.64 6.53 -4.24
CA VAL A 22 -21.43 5.32 -4.44
C VAL A 22 -22.84 5.68 -4.92
N GLU A 23 -23.34 5.00 -5.95
CA GLU A 23 -24.70 5.18 -6.46
C GLU A 23 -25.44 3.85 -6.52
N TYR A 24 -26.76 3.90 -6.36
CA TYR A 24 -27.63 2.73 -6.45
C TYR A 24 -28.31 2.67 -7.83
N ILE A 25 -27.72 1.90 -8.75
CA ILE A 25 -28.13 1.81 -10.15
C ILE A 25 -28.54 0.38 -10.48
N ASN A 26 -29.71 0.19 -11.08
CA ASN A 26 -30.21 -1.14 -11.51
C ASN A 26 -30.18 -2.21 -10.41
N HIS A 27 -30.51 -1.83 -9.17
CA HIS A 27 -30.47 -2.69 -7.97
C HIS A 27 -29.06 -3.10 -7.50
N GLN A 28 -28.02 -2.41 -7.96
CA GLN A 28 -26.64 -2.66 -7.57
C GLN A 28 -25.99 -1.37 -7.06
N TRP A 29 -25.11 -1.52 -6.08
CA TRP A 29 -24.26 -0.43 -5.64
C TRP A 29 -23.03 -0.36 -6.56
N ILE A 30 -22.81 0.80 -7.15
CA ILE A 30 -21.69 1.07 -8.05
C ILE A 30 -20.79 2.12 -7.40
N PHE A 31 -19.48 1.85 -7.36
CA PHE A 31 -18.47 2.80 -6.92
C PHE A 31 -17.86 3.49 -8.14
N PHE A 32 -17.88 4.82 -8.13
CA PHE A 32 -17.22 5.68 -9.11
C PHE A 32 -15.97 6.27 -8.48
N ASP A 33 -14.80 5.88 -8.98
CA ASP A 33 -13.49 6.33 -8.49
C ASP A 33 -13.15 7.70 -9.08
N ASN A 34 -12.85 8.68 -8.20
CA ASN A 34 -12.53 10.05 -8.63
C ASN A 34 -11.12 10.18 -9.25
N GLU A 35 -10.21 9.24 -8.99
CA GLU A 35 -8.85 9.27 -9.51
C GLU A 35 -8.76 8.67 -10.92
N THR A 36 -9.52 7.62 -11.21
CA THR A 36 -9.45 6.88 -12.48
C THR A 36 -10.65 7.11 -13.41
N ASP A 37 -11.71 7.77 -12.94
CA ASP A 37 -13.01 7.88 -13.61
C ASP A 37 -13.64 6.51 -13.95
N GLU A 38 -13.19 5.44 -13.28
CA GLU A 38 -13.70 4.08 -13.48
C GLU A 38 -14.91 3.80 -12.59
N ALA A 39 -15.85 3.01 -13.14
CA ALA A 39 -16.99 2.49 -12.41
C ALA A 39 -16.77 0.99 -12.10
N SER A 40 -17.02 0.59 -10.86
CA SER A 40 -16.82 -0.77 -10.38
C SER A 40 -17.98 -1.23 -9.50
N SER A 41 -18.18 -2.54 -9.41
CA SER A 41 -19.21 -3.08 -8.51
C SER A 41 -18.76 -2.86 -7.08
N PHE A 42 -19.62 -2.33 -6.22
CA PHE A 42 -19.31 -2.17 -4.81
C PHE A 42 -19.03 -3.52 -4.12
N GLU A 43 -19.61 -4.61 -4.64
CA GLU A 43 -19.37 -5.98 -4.19
C GLU A 43 -17.93 -6.46 -4.42
N ASP A 44 -17.17 -5.84 -5.34
CA ASP A 44 -15.76 -6.17 -5.58
C ASP A 44 -14.85 -5.77 -4.38
N TYR A 45 -15.41 -4.98 -3.46
CA TYR A 45 -14.75 -4.45 -2.28
C TYR A 45 -15.28 -5.02 -0.95
N LEU A 46 -16.07 -6.10 -1.00
CA LEU A 46 -16.51 -6.79 0.22
C LEU A 46 -15.34 -7.07 1.19
N GLN A 47 -15.61 -6.91 2.48
CA GLN A 47 -14.67 -7.10 3.58
C GLN A 47 -13.46 -6.14 3.59
N ARG A 48 -13.44 -5.14 2.70
CA ARG A 48 -12.39 -4.10 2.73
C ARG A 48 -12.75 -3.00 3.70
N ASP A 49 -11.70 -2.36 4.21
CA ASP A 49 -11.83 -1.14 5.00
C ASP A 49 -12.36 0.01 4.13
N ILE A 50 -13.37 0.70 4.65
CA ILE A 50 -14.01 1.85 4.02
C ILE A 50 -14.13 2.98 5.04
N GLU A 51 -14.13 4.22 4.56
CA GLU A 51 -14.59 5.34 5.35
C GLU A 51 -15.73 6.07 4.62
N VAL A 52 -16.80 6.35 5.35
CA VAL A 52 -18.00 7.03 4.82
C VAL A 52 -18.02 8.47 5.32
N PHE A 53 -18.21 9.44 4.43
CA PHE A 53 -18.22 10.85 4.78
C PHE A 53 -19.63 11.30 5.23
N ARG A 54 -19.84 11.48 6.54
CA ARG A 54 -21.14 11.90 7.11
C ARG A 54 -21.00 12.90 8.24
N GLY A 55 -21.63 14.07 8.08
CA GLY A 55 -21.61 15.13 9.09
C GLY A 55 -20.21 15.73 9.23
N ASN A 56 -19.57 16.01 8.10
CA ASN A 56 -18.23 16.60 8.00
C ASN A 56 -17.12 15.78 8.70
N ARG A 57 -17.27 14.46 8.71
CA ARG A 57 -16.28 13.52 9.26
C ARG A 57 -16.30 12.20 8.53
N TRP A 58 -15.13 11.59 8.42
CA TRP A 58 -14.95 10.23 7.95
C TRP A 58 -15.28 9.23 9.07
N ARG A 59 -16.13 8.25 8.77
CA ARG A 59 -16.49 7.16 9.68
C ARG A 59 -15.96 5.85 9.12
N LYS A 60 -15.01 5.24 9.82
CA LYS A 60 -14.41 3.97 9.42
C LYS A 60 -15.41 2.83 9.52
N GLY A 61 -15.26 1.82 8.70
CA GLY A 61 -16.00 0.58 8.79
C GLY A 61 -15.44 -0.47 7.85
N CYS A 62 -16.13 -1.59 7.77
CA CYS A 62 -15.85 -2.68 6.86
C CYS A 62 -17.04 -2.87 5.92
N ILE A 63 -16.79 -3.06 4.64
CA ILE A 63 -17.83 -3.26 3.63
C ILE A 63 -18.49 -4.64 3.85
N GLU A 64 -19.82 -4.63 3.92
CA GLU A 64 -20.68 -5.81 3.99
C GLU A 64 -21.62 -5.80 2.76
N GLU A 65 -22.39 -6.88 2.60
CA GLU A 65 -23.31 -7.05 1.47
C GLU A 65 -24.38 -5.95 1.38
N ASN A 66 -24.90 -5.73 0.18
CA ASN A 66 -26.05 -4.85 -0.08
C ASN A 66 -25.83 -3.38 0.34
N GLY A 67 -24.59 -2.89 0.23
CA GLY A 67 -24.23 -1.51 0.58
C GLY A 67 -24.32 -1.22 2.08
N ALA A 68 -24.16 -2.24 2.91
CA ALA A 68 -24.01 -2.07 4.34
C ALA A 68 -22.53 -1.91 4.71
N VAL A 69 -22.27 -1.11 5.74
CA VAL A 69 -20.93 -0.87 6.29
C VAL A 69 -20.98 -1.15 7.78
N LYS A 70 -20.18 -2.09 8.25
CA LYS A 70 -20.08 -2.44 9.67
C LYS A 70 -19.10 -1.51 10.39
N HIS A 71 -19.57 -0.79 11.40
CA HIS A 71 -18.77 0.08 12.25
C HIS A 71 -19.12 -0.16 13.72
N ASN A 72 -18.15 -0.59 14.54
CA ASN A 72 -18.33 -0.85 15.98
C ASN A 72 -19.59 -1.70 16.32
N ASN A 73 -19.78 -2.82 15.60
CA ASN A 73 -20.96 -3.70 15.69
C ASN A 73 -22.31 -3.06 15.29
N GLN A 74 -22.31 -1.88 14.69
CA GLN A 74 -23.48 -1.26 14.08
C GLN A 74 -23.38 -1.35 12.56
N LEU A 75 -24.52 -1.48 11.90
CA LEU A 75 -24.62 -1.40 10.45
C LEU A 75 -24.98 0.03 10.04
N ILE A 76 -24.21 0.56 9.10
CA ILE A 76 -24.44 1.83 8.43
C ILE A 76 -24.83 1.49 7.00
N HIS A 77 -26.06 1.77 6.60
CA HIS A 77 -26.48 1.62 5.21
C HIS A 77 -26.05 2.83 4.40
N LEU A 78 -25.40 2.58 3.27
CA LEU A 78 -24.99 3.62 2.33
C LEU A 78 -26.22 4.32 1.72
N GLN A 79 -26.02 5.57 1.32
CA GLN A 79 -27.01 6.38 0.62
C GLN A 79 -26.58 6.57 -0.83
N ASP A 80 -27.56 6.72 -1.72
CA ASP A 80 -27.29 7.09 -3.11
C ASP A 80 -26.59 8.45 -3.19
N GLY A 81 -25.53 8.54 -3.98
CA GLY A 81 -24.69 9.73 -4.11
C GLY A 81 -23.76 9.97 -2.92
N GLU A 82 -23.51 8.95 -2.08
CA GLU A 82 -22.70 9.13 -0.88
C GLU A 82 -21.20 9.10 -1.15
N GLN A 83 -20.49 10.07 -0.59
CA GLN A 83 -19.04 10.13 -0.68
C GLN A 83 -18.40 9.12 0.27
N ILE A 84 -17.56 8.28 -0.30
CA ILE A 84 -16.83 7.24 0.40
C ILE A 84 -15.35 7.25 0.00
N ARG A 85 -14.54 6.53 0.78
CA ARG A 85 -13.19 6.16 0.36
C ARG A 85 -12.87 4.75 0.79
N ILE A 86 -12.34 3.95 -0.12
CA ILE A 86 -12.04 2.54 0.09
C ILE A 86 -10.53 2.39 0.20
N ARG A 87 -10.07 1.63 1.20
CA ARG A 87 -8.64 1.44 1.43
C ARG A 87 -8.03 0.61 0.29
N LYS A 88 -6.98 1.13 -0.35
CA LYS A 88 -6.22 0.41 -1.37
C LYS A 88 -5.55 -0.81 -0.75
N GLN A 89 -5.48 -1.89 -1.51
CA GLN A 89 -4.78 -3.11 -1.09
C GLN A 89 -3.35 -3.07 -1.62
N LEU A 90 -2.42 -3.63 -0.86
CA LEU A 90 -1.06 -3.84 -1.32
C LEU A 90 -1.01 -5.08 -2.20
N ILE A 91 -0.11 -5.08 -3.18
CA ILE A 91 0.21 -6.31 -3.91
C ILE A 91 0.80 -7.30 -2.92
N TYR A 92 0.26 -8.52 -2.86
CA TYR A 92 0.65 -9.53 -1.88
C TYR A 92 2.16 -9.80 -1.82
N SER A 93 2.84 -9.88 -2.97
CA SER A 93 4.31 -10.09 -3.01
C SER A 93 5.08 -8.93 -2.38
N PHE A 94 4.55 -7.71 -2.48
CA PHE A 94 5.13 -6.51 -1.89
C PHE A 94 4.84 -6.43 -0.39
N GLU A 95 3.59 -6.71 0.03
CA GLU A 95 3.21 -6.81 1.44
C GLU A 95 4.12 -7.79 2.19
N ARG A 96 4.37 -8.97 1.60
CA ARG A 96 5.31 -9.95 2.15
C ARG A 96 6.72 -9.40 2.32
N LEU A 97 7.25 -8.67 1.34
CA LEU A 97 8.56 -8.05 1.51
C LEU A 97 8.53 -7.05 2.66
N LEU A 98 7.52 -6.18 2.70
CA LEU A 98 7.43 -5.16 3.74
C LEU A 98 7.47 -5.82 5.12
N ASP A 99 6.69 -6.88 5.36
CA ASP A 99 6.69 -7.64 6.61
C ASP A 99 8.05 -8.23 6.99
N GLU A 100 8.83 -8.65 6.00
CA GLU A 100 10.14 -9.28 6.20
C GLU A 100 11.28 -8.27 6.41
N LEU A 101 11.15 -7.06 5.86
CA LEU A 101 12.17 -6.02 6.03
C LEU A 101 12.36 -5.70 7.51
N ASN A 102 13.62 -5.68 7.94
CA ASN A 102 13.97 -5.17 9.26
C ASN A 102 13.46 -3.72 9.41
N ASN A 103 13.26 -3.29 10.67
CA ASN A 103 12.59 -2.02 10.93
C ASN A 103 13.28 -0.80 10.31
N ASP A 104 14.60 -0.81 10.23
CA ASP A 104 15.36 0.35 9.75
C ASP A 104 15.33 0.41 8.22
N SER A 105 15.53 -0.73 7.54
CA SER A 105 15.39 -0.83 6.08
C SER A 105 13.97 -0.49 5.64
N PHE A 106 12.96 -0.98 6.35
CA PHE A 106 11.56 -0.59 6.13
C PHE A 106 11.37 0.92 6.28
N PHE A 107 11.88 1.51 7.37
CA PHE A 107 11.72 2.93 7.63
C PHE A 107 12.39 3.77 6.54
N GLN A 108 13.64 3.46 6.18
CA GLN A 108 14.37 4.17 5.14
C GLN A 108 13.68 4.04 3.79
N PHE A 109 13.21 2.84 3.43
CA PHE A 109 12.48 2.62 2.19
C PHE A 109 11.19 3.46 2.14
N VAL A 110 10.31 3.34 3.13
CA VAL A 110 9.02 4.06 3.13
C VAL A 110 9.21 5.57 3.23
N THR A 111 10.14 6.06 4.05
CA THR A 111 10.38 7.51 4.16
C THR A 111 10.97 8.10 2.89
N THR A 112 11.87 7.37 2.22
CA THR A 112 12.41 7.79 0.91
C THR A 112 11.32 7.81 -0.14
N LEU A 113 10.48 6.77 -0.20
CA LEU A 113 9.32 6.70 -1.10
C LEU A 113 8.37 7.88 -0.86
N ASN A 114 8.02 8.16 0.39
CA ASN A 114 7.16 9.28 0.77
C ASN A 114 7.78 10.64 0.43
N SER A 115 9.11 10.80 0.55
CA SER A 115 9.81 12.04 0.17
C SER A 115 9.83 12.30 -1.34
N LEU A 116 9.47 11.28 -2.13
CA LEU A 116 9.31 11.35 -3.58
C LEU A 116 7.83 11.53 -4.00
N ASP A 117 6.94 11.79 -3.04
CA ASP A 117 5.49 11.90 -3.22
C ASP A 117 4.80 10.59 -3.67
N PHE A 118 5.41 9.44 -3.34
CA PHE A 118 4.82 8.12 -3.51
C PHE A 118 4.42 7.50 -2.17
N SER A 119 3.40 6.67 -2.19
CA SER A 119 2.94 5.82 -1.09
C SER A 119 3.26 4.36 -1.39
N VAL A 120 3.35 3.52 -0.36
CA VAL A 120 3.40 2.05 -0.54
C VAL A 120 2.17 1.52 -1.30
N TYR A 121 1.04 2.23 -1.25
CA TYR A 121 -0.18 1.90 -1.97
C TYR A 121 -0.16 2.28 -3.45
N ASP A 122 0.86 2.99 -3.92
CA ASP A 122 1.05 3.32 -5.34
C ASP A 122 1.76 2.19 -6.11
N CYS A 123 2.07 1.06 -5.46
CA CYS A 123 2.76 -0.07 -6.09
C CYS A 123 1.84 -0.78 -7.10
N ILE A 124 2.19 -0.70 -8.39
CA ILE A 124 1.44 -1.32 -9.49
C ILE A 124 2.09 -2.61 -10.01
N TYR A 125 3.37 -2.85 -9.67
CA TYR A 125 4.07 -4.08 -10.00
C TYR A 125 5.06 -4.45 -8.90
N SER A 126 5.14 -5.74 -8.58
CA SER A 126 6.02 -6.26 -7.55
C SER A 126 6.52 -7.67 -7.87
N TYR A 127 7.83 -7.80 -8.02
CA TYR A 127 8.54 -9.05 -8.10
C TYR A 127 9.46 -9.21 -6.88
N ASN A 128 9.07 -10.10 -5.95
CA ASN A 128 9.79 -10.39 -4.72
C ASN A 128 10.60 -11.70 -4.87
N GLN A 129 11.85 -11.59 -5.30
CA GLN A 129 12.78 -12.70 -5.47
C GLN A 129 13.07 -13.42 -4.14
N LEU A 130 13.10 -12.68 -3.02
CA LEU A 130 13.40 -13.24 -1.70
C LEU A 130 12.43 -14.36 -1.30
N THR A 131 11.18 -14.28 -1.75
CA THR A 131 10.15 -15.31 -1.48
C THR A 131 10.58 -16.71 -1.96
N PHE A 132 11.37 -16.79 -3.03
CA PHE A 132 11.83 -18.06 -3.60
C PHE A 132 13.13 -18.58 -2.99
N LEU A 133 13.78 -17.79 -2.13
CA LEU A 133 15.10 -18.11 -1.54
C LEU A 133 15.00 -18.48 -0.05
N ARG A 134 13.79 -18.59 0.51
CA ARG A 134 13.60 -18.78 1.97
C ARG A 134 14.29 -20.03 2.54
N GLU A 135 14.49 -21.06 1.74
CA GLU A 135 15.12 -22.32 2.16
C GLU A 135 16.64 -22.34 1.90
N THR A 136 17.22 -21.30 1.32
CA THR A 136 18.65 -21.26 1.01
C THR A 136 19.45 -20.67 2.16
N ALA A 137 20.62 -21.25 2.43
CA ALA A 137 21.54 -20.75 3.48
C ALA A 137 22.08 -19.34 3.19
N THR A 138 22.07 -18.92 1.93
CA THR A 138 22.43 -17.57 1.50
C THR A 138 21.33 -17.04 0.59
N GLN A 139 20.78 -15.89 0.94
CA GLN A 139 19.69 -15.26 0.20
C GLN A 139 20.24 -13.99 -0.45
N SER A 140 20.43 -14.01 -1.76
CA SER A 140 20.85 -12.81 -2.48
C SER A 140 20.10 -12.68 -3.79
N GLY A 141 19.73 -11.45 -4.10
CA GLY A 141 19.00 -11.16 -5.32
C GLY A 141 18.54 -9.72 -5.37
N VAL A 142 17.63 -9.47 -6.32
CA VAL A 142 17.04 -8.16 -6.55
C VAL A 142 15.53 -8.31 -6.66
N ASN A 143 14.80 -7.55 -5.86
CA ASN A 143 13.37 -7.37 -6.03
C ASN A 143 13.11 -6.16 -6.94
N PHE A 144 12.06 -6.24 -7.76
CA PHE A 144 11.67 -5.16 -8.68
C PHE A 144 10.29 -4.66 -8.34
N PHE A 145 10.18 -3.34 -8.19
CA PHE A 145 8.92 -2.65 -7.93
C PHE A 145 8.72 -1.51 -8.91
N VAL A 146 7.46 -1.26 -9.25
CA VAL A 146 7.04 -0.07 -10.00
C VAL A 146 5.89 0.59 -9.26
N PHE A 147 6.03 1.89 -9.05
CA PHE A 147 5.05 2.74 -8.39
C PHE A 147 4.53 3.80 -9.37
N ASP A 148 3.24 4.08 -9.28
CA ASP A 148 2.55 5.11 -10.04
C ASP A 148 1.67 5.93 -9.10
N ASN A 149 2.02 7.21 -8.92
CA ASN A 149 1.23 8.13 -8.09
C ASN A 149 0.25 8.99 -8.92
N GLY A 150 0.01 8.64 -10.19
CA GLY A 150 -0.81 9.37 -11.15
C GLY A 150 -0.11 10.57 -11.81
N LEU A 151 1.06 10.98 -11.32
CA LEU A 151 1.85 12.09 -11.87
C LEU A 151 3.22 11.62 -12.40
N LEU A 152 3.85 10.71 -11.67
CA LEU A 152 5.19 10.22 -11.90
C LEU A 152 5.20 8.70 -11.78
N LEU A 153 6.14 8.09 -12.50
CA LEU A 153 6.49 6.69 -12.32
C LEU A 153 7.80 6.59 -11.56
N CYS A 154 7.86 5.66 -10.61
CA CYS A 154 9.08 5.32 -9.89
C CYS A 154 9.35 3.82 -9.99
N SER A 155 10.50 3.45 -10.54
CA SER A 155 11.00 2.08 -10.44
C SER A 155 11.91 1.98 -9.22
N VAL A 156 11.72 0.94 -8.41
CA VAL A 156 12.60 0.62 -7.30
C VAL A 156 13.20 -0.77 -7.48
N GLN A 157 14.52 -0.84 -7.37
CA GLN A 157 15.25 -2.10 -7.25
C GLN A 157 15.71 -2.26 -5.81
N HIS A 158 15.32 -3.35 -5.16
CA HIS A 158 15.80 -3.71 -3.83
C HIS A 158 16.81 -4.84 -3.96
N HIS A 159 18.10 -4.50 -3.89
CA HIS A 159 19.21 -5.44 -3.85
C HIS A 159 19.40 -5.90 -2.41
N PHE A 160 19.29 -7.21 -2.19
CA PHE A 160 19.43 -7.79 -0.86
C PHE A 160 20.52 -8.87 -0.84
N CYS A 161 21.19 -8.98 0.31
CA CYS A 161 22.05 -10.10 0.66
C CYS A 161 21.83 -10.40 2.14
N TYR A 162 21.21 -11.53 2.46
CA TYR A 162 21.04 -12.01 3.82
C TYR A 162 21.90 -13.28 3.98
N SER A 163 23.08 -13.06 4.55
CA SER A 163 24.08 -14.07 4.88
C SER A 163 24.83 -13.60 6.14
N GLU A 164 26.14 -13.77 6.24
CA GLU A 164 26.92 -13.26 7.39
C GLU A 164 26.93 -11.72 7.46
N ASN A 165 26.85 -11.04 6.31
CA ASN A 165 26.75 -9.58 6.24
C ASN A 165 25.43 -9.19 5.58
N GLU A 166 24.41 -8.98 6.41
CA GLU A 166 23.11 -8.54 5.94
C GLU A 166 23.19 -7.15 5.29
N HIS A 167 22.54 -7.02 4.15
CA HIS A 167 22.63 -5.81 3.34
C HIS A 167 21.34 -5.57 2.56
N ASP A 168 20.82 -4.35 2.70
CA ASP A 168 19.69 -3.83 1.92
C ASP A 168 20.15 -2.58 1.17
N ARG A 169 19.95 -2.58 -0.15
CA ARG A 169 20.16 -1.41 -1.00
C ARG A 169 18.95 -1.17 -1.87
N PHE A 170 18.39 0.03 -1.79
CA PHE A 170 17.26 0.44 -2.61
C PHE A 170 17.72 1.49 -3.62
N GLU A 171 17.45 1.23 -4.90
CA GLU A 171 17.67 2.17 -5.99
C GLU A 171 16.34 2.64 -6.56
N PHE A 172 16.06 3.93 -6.42
CA PHE A 172 14.86 4.59 -6.94
C PHE A 172 15.23 5.33 -8.23
N THR A 173 14.44 5.13 -9.28
CA THR A 173 14.56 5.88 -10.54
C THR A 173 13.19 6.40 -10.94
N LEU A 174 13.08 7.72 -11.08
CA LEU A 174 11.86 8.38 -11.54
C LEU A 174 11.90 8.56 -13.06
N ASN A 175 10.73 8.62 -13.70
CA ASN A 175 10.60 8.98 -15.11
C ASN A 175 11.16 10.37 -15.47
N THR A 176 11.38 11.25 -14.49
CA THR A 176 12.09 12.53 -14.67
C THR A 176 13.60 12.39 -14.84
N GLY A 177 14.15 11.18 -14.68
CA GLY A 177 15.59 10.91 -14.64
C GLY A 177 16.22 11.09 -13.27
N LYS A 178 15.47 11.56 -12.25
CA LYS A 178 15.95 11.63 -10.86
C LYS A 178 16.24 10.22 -10.34
N ARG A 179 17.42 10.05 -9.74
CA ARG A 179 17.86 8.78 -9.14
C ARG A 179 18.24 8.99 -7.67
N ILE A 180 17.85 8.06 -6.82
CA ILE A 180 18.24 8.00 -5.41
C ILE A 180 18.72 6.59 -5.12
N VAL A 181 19.86 6.45 -4.44
CA VAL A 181 20.34 5.17 -3.92
C VAL A 181 20.49 5.32 -2.42
N ILE A 182 19.89 4.40 -1.68
CA ILE A 182 20.09 4.26 -0.24
C ILE A 182 20.64 2.86 0.01
N GLU A 183 21.62 2.78 0.90
CA GLU A 183 22.36 1.56 1.18
C GLU A 183 22.59 1.46 2.67
N LYS A 184 22.34 0.27 3.23
CA LYS A 184 22.63 0.00 4.63
C LYS A 184 23.35 -1.34 4.78
N LEU A 185 24.49 -1.27 5.44
CA LEU A 185 25.23 -2.42 5.95
C LEU A 185 24.69 -2.75 7.34
N ASN A 186 24.08 -3.93 7.51
CA ASN A 186 23.70 -4.42 8.83
C ASN A 186 24.90 -5.21 9.39
N SER A 187 25.77 -4.52 10.12
CA SER A 187 26.86 -5.19 10.86
C SER A 187 26.27 -5.90 12.08
N GLN A 188 26.53 -7.20 12.26
CA GLN A 188 26.31 -7.83 13.57
C GLN A 188 27.30 -7.22 14.58
N PRO A 189 26.85 -6.83 15.78
CA PRO A 189 27.79 -6.52 16.85
C PRO A 189 28.53 -7.80 17.24
N SER A 190 29.86 -7.68 17.31
CA SER A 190 30.80 -8.74 17.72
C SER A 190 30.55 -9.25 19.12
#